data_AF-A0A3E1D7P7-F1
#
_entry.id   AF-A0A3E1D7P7-F1
#
_cell.length_a   1.000
_cell.length_b   1.000
_cell.length_c   1.000
_cell.angle_alpha   90.00
_cell.angle_beta   90.00
_cell.angle_gamma   90.00
#
_symmetry.space_group_name_H-M   'P 1'
#
loop_
_entity.id
_entity.type
_entity.pdbx_description
1 polymer ?
#
loop_
_entity_poly.entity_id
_entity_poly.type
_entity_poly.pdbx_seq_one_letter_code
_entity_poly.pdbx_strand_id
1 'polypeptide(L)'
;MSARSEDESNFIVVKHAIFFCLLLFCATSQAVTPFTVTDISGTQIVFATPPQRIISLAPNLTELAYAAGMGSHMVAVTAYSDYPQQAKQLPQVGDVFRLDWERLVALKPDLVLAWGSSFSSRDRATFEKLKLKVLVLEPRRLDDIPKVLRLLGHIVGNETVAEAAAHAFVQQLDTLRRQYAGRTKVRAYFQIAAAPLLTVNDAHIISDVLRLCGAQNVFAAVPLLIPSISNEALVKENPQVMLAVAATDEQEEETNRIWRELPLIAARQGHMAFIHPDLISRSTPRILLGAKRICEHIESVRH
;
A
#
# COMPACT_ATOMS: atom_id res chain seq x y z
N MET A 1 -10.06 -91.11 22.41
CA MET A 1 -8.97 -91.35 21.44
C MET A 1 -8.81 -90.08 20.63
N SER A 2 -7.62 -89.47 20.78
CA SER A 2 -7.24 -88.16 20.27
C SER A 2 -7.07 -88.15 18.75
N ALA A 3 -7.45 -87.05 18.11
CA ALA A 3 -7.19 -86.77 16.71
C ALA A 3 -6.71 -85.32 16.53
N ARG A 4 -5.71 -85.16 15.65
CA ARG A 4 -5.17 -83.94 15.00
C ARG A 4 -4.33 -83.03 15.89
N SER A 5 -3.02 -82.83 15.70
CA SER A 5 -2.12 -82.68 14.52
C SER A 5 -2.45 -81.48 13.63
N GLU A 6 -1.41 -80.67 13.40
CA GLU A 6 -1.27 -79.51 12.49
C GLU A 6 -1.54 -78.13 13.11
N ASP A 7 -0.50 -77.52 13.70
CA ASP A 7 -0.27 -76.06 13.59
C ASP A 7 1.19 -75.69 13.96
N GLU A 8 2.14 -75.84 13.03
CA GLU A 8 3.52 -75.33 13.21
C GLU A 8 4.06 -74.55 12.00
N SER A 9 3.19 -74.11 11.08
CA SER A 9 3.61 -73.54 9.80
C SER A 9 3.45 -72.02 9.68
N ASN A 10 3.10 -71.30 10.75
CA ASN A 10 2.73 -69.87 10.66
C ASN A 10 3.64 -68.88 11.40
N PHE A 11 4.72 -69.32 12.06
CA PHE A 11 5.51 -68.43 12.90
C PHE A 11 6.72 -67.75 12.24
N ILE A 12 7.05 -68.06 10.97
CA ILE A 12 8.27 -67.55 10.32
C ILE A 12 8.01 -66.36 9.35
N VAL A 13 6.78 -66.18 8.87
CA VAL A 13 6.49 -65.15 7.83
C VAL A 13 6.25 -63.75 8.42
N VAL A 14 5.87 -63.63 9.70
CA VAL A 14 5.46 -62.33 10.28
C VAL A 14 6.64 -61.49 10.78
N LYS A 15 7.82 -62.07 11.02
CA LYS A 15 8.99 -61.31 11.52
C LYS A 15 9.81 -60.58 10.44
N HIS A 16 9.63 -60.91 9.16
CA HIS A 16 10.36 -60.25 8.06
C HIS A 16 9.57 -59.13 7.38
N ALA A 17 8.27 -58.98 7.67
CA ALA A 17 7.44 -57.91 7.09
C ALA A 17 7.55 -56.57 7.83
N ILE A 18 8.12 -56.53 9.04
CA ILE A 18 8.24 -55.31 9.85
C ILE A 18 9.57 -54.57 9.59
N PHE A 19 10.53 -55.20 8.90
CA PHE A 19 11.86 -54.62 8.68
C PHE A 19 12.05 -53.90 7.33
N PHE A 20 11.00 -53.79 6.50
CA PHE A 20 11.10 -53.24 5.14
C PHE A 20 10.16 -52.04 4.87
N CYS A 21 9.79 -51.29 5.91
CA CYS A 21 9.03 -50.04 5.77
C CYS A 21 9.66 -48.90 6.58
N LEU A 22 10.99 -48.81 6.52
CA LEU A 22 11.80 -47.73 7.10
C LEU A 22 12.73 -47.11 6.04
N LEU A 23 12.33 -47.18 4.78
CA LEU A 23 12.99 -46.54 3.66
C LEU A 23 12.21 -45.30 3.24
N LEU A 24 12.84 -44.15 3.50
CA LEU A 24 12.74 -42.93 2.70
C LEU A 24 11.45 -42.10 2.86
N PHE A 25 11.16 -41.63 4.08
CA PHE A 25 10.64 -40.27 4.22
C PHE A 25 11.81 -39.29 4.22
N CYS A 26 12.53 -39.25 3.09
CA CYS A 26 13.51 -38.21 2.85
C CYS A 26 12.70 -36.94 2.58
N ALA A 27 12.42 -36.17 3.65
CA ALA A 27 11.85 -34.84 3.51
C ALA A 27 12.80 -34.07 2.59
N THR A 28 12.41 -33.89 1.34
CA THR A 28 13.13 -33.06 0.39
C THR A 28 13.06 -31.65 0.93
N SER A 29 14.09 -31.24 1.66
CA SER A 29 14.29 -29.84 2.03
C SER A 29 14.47 -29.10 0.71
N GLN A 30 13.41 -28.44 0.23
CA GLN A 30 13.51 -27.55 -0.91
C GLN A 30 14.49 -26.46 -0.48
N ALA A 31 15.69 -26.48 -1.05
CA ALA A 31 16.68 -25.45 -0.81
C ALA A 31 16.08 -24.13 -1.31
N VAL A 32 15.81 -23.22 -0.38
CA VAL A 32 15.37 -21.88 -0.72
C VAL A 32 16.50 -21.21 -1.48
N THR A 33 16.26 -20.91 -2.75
CA THR A 33 17.26 -20.27 -3.60
C THR A 33 17.31 -18.79 -3.23
N PRO A 34 18.50 -18.21 -2.97
CA PRO A 34 18.61 -16.79 -2.73
C PRO A 34 18.01 -15.99 -3.88
N PHE A 35 17.24 -14.96 -3.56
CA PHE A 35 16.63 -14.08 -4.55
C PHE A 35 16.98 -12.63 -4.26
N THR A 36 16.94 -11.81 -5.31
CA THR A 36 17.27 -10.38 -5.23
C THR A 36 16.07 -9.55 -5.66
N VAL A 37 15.76 -8.54 -4.88
CA VAL A 37 14.77 -7.52 -5.20
C VAL A 37 15.48 -6.20 -5.42
N THR A 38 15.00 -5.42 -6.40
CA THR A 38 15.45 -4.03 -6.59
C THR A 38 14.35 -3.09 -6.13
N ASP A 39 14.70 -2.14 -5.26
CA ASP A 39 13.76 -1.13 -4.76
C ASP A 39 13.60 0.05 -5.74
N ILE A 40 12.72 1.00 -5.41
CA ILE A 40 12.47 2.17 -6.29
C ILE A 40 13.68 3.10 -6.45
N SER A 41 14.68 3.00 -5.57
CA SER A 41 15.93 3.76 -5.65
C SER A 41 17.02 3.04 -6.47
N GLY A 42 16.74 1.84 -6.98
CA GLY A 42 17.71 1.00 -7.68
C GLY A 42 18.60 0.17 -6.74
N THR A 43 18.31 0.17 -5.44
CA THR A 43 19.08 -0.60 -4.46
C THR A 43 18.70 -2.07 -4.55
N GLN A 44 19.70 -2.94 -4.68
CA GLN A 44 19.50 -4.39 -4.68
C GLN A 44 19.53 -4.94 -3.25
N ILE A 45 18.53 -5.74 -2.91
CA ILE A 45 18.36 -6.37 -1.61
C ILE A 45 18.35 -7.88 -1.82
N VAL A 46 19.34 -8.55 -1.22
CA VAL A 46 19.49 -10.01 -1.34
C VAL A 46 18.84 -10.70 -0.15
N PHE A 47 17.99 -11.67 -0.44
CA PHE A 47 17.33 -12.53 0.54
C PHE A 47 17.85 -13.96 0.38
N ALA A 48 18.46 -14.50 1.44
CA ALA A 48 18.81 -15.92 1.49
C ALA A 48 17.55 -16.77 1.71
N THR A 49 16.62 -16.25 2.50
CA THR A 49 15.30 -16.83 2.77
C THR A 49 14.25 -15.72 2.86
N PRO A 50 12.96 -16.02 2.65
CA PRO A 50 11.86 -15.10 2.92
C PRO A 50 11.92 -14.51 4.34
N PRO A 51 11.75 -13.18 4.51
CA PRO A 51 11.73 -12.54 5.81
C PRO A 51 10.51 -12.98 6.65
N GLN A 52 10.73 -13.12 7.95
CA GLN A 52 9.77 -13.56 8.97
C GLN A 52 9.44 -12.46 9.99
N ARG A 53 10.22 -11.37 10.05
CA ARG A 53 10.11 -10.29 11.04
C ARG A 53 10.16 -8.93 10.36
N ILE A 54 8.99 -8.51 9.91
CA ILE A 54 8.83 -7.35 9.05
C ILE A 54 8.28 -6.16 9.83
N ILE A 55 8.91 -5.02 9.65
CA ILE A 55 8.45 -3.74 10.22
C ILE A 55 8.00 -2.83 9.08
N SER A 56 6.83 -2.21 9.22
CA SER A 56 6.37 -1.18 8.29
C SER A 56 6.53 0.21 8.90
N LEU A 57 7.16 1.12 8.16
CA LEU A 57 7.38 2.50 8.61
C LEU A 57 6.35 3.50 8.08
N ALA A 58 5.28 3.06 7.42
CA ALA A 58 4.20 3.95 7.01
C ALA A 58 2.82 3.26 6.96
N PRO A 59 1.71 3.97 7.25
CA PRO A 59 0.36 3.39 7.25
C PRO A 59 0.00 2.69 5.94
N ASN A 60 0.30 3.32 4.81
CA ASN A 60 0.04 2.78 3.48
C ASN A 60 0.91 1.55 3.16
N LEU A 61 2.15 1.48 3.67
CA LEU A 61 2.98 0.28 3.54
C LEU A 61 2.42 -0.87 4.37
N THR A 62 1.86 -0.58 5.54
CA THR A 62 1.18 -1.58 6.36
C THR A 62 0.01 -2.18 5.59
N GLU A 63 -0.85 -1.36 4.98
CA GLU A 63 -1.97 -1.88 4.18
C GLU A 63 -1.52 -2.70 2.99
N LEU A 64 -0.48 -2.24 2.26
CA LEU A 64 0.09 -2.97 1.12
C LEU A 64 0.66 -4.32 1.57
N ALA A 65 1.37 -4.37 2.70
CA ALA A 65 1.94 -5.60 3.24
C ALA A 65 0.85 -6.59 3.62
N TYR A 66 -0.20 -6.16 4.33
CA TYR A 66 -1.32 -7.04 4.66
C TYR A 66 -2.07 -7.52 3.42
N ALA A 67 -2.33 -6.64 2.45
CA ALA A 67 -2.98 -7.01 1.19
C ALA A 67 -2.15 -8.00 0.37
N ALA A 68 -0.82 -7.95 0.47
CA ALA A 68 0.11 -8.89 -0.16
C ALA A 68 0.30 -10.20 0.62
N GLY A 69 -0.43 -10.41 1.72
CA GLY A 69 -0.33 -11.62 2.53
C GLY A 69 0.83 -11.62 3.53
N MET A 70 1.46 -10.49 3.82
CA MET A 70 2.60 -10.42 4.75
C MET A 70 2.18 -10.35 6.23
N GLY A 71 0.87 -10.32 6.52
CA GLY A 71 0.35 -10.02 7.86
C GLY A 71 0.90 -10.89 9.00
N SER A 72 1.15 -12.18 8.75
CA SER A 72 1.76 -13.11 9.72
C SER A 72 3.24 -12.85 10.00
N HIS A 73 3.92 -12.10 9.12
CA HIS A 73 5.33 -11.75 9.24
C HIS A 73 5.52 -10.37 9.90
N MET A 74 4.45 -9.60 10.10
CA MET A 74 4.51 -8.25 10.64
C MET A 74 4.74 -8.28 12.15
N VAL A 75 5.80 -7.61 12.61
CA VAL A 75 6.17 -7.56 14.04
C VAL A 75 6.06 -6.17 14.65
N ALA A 76 6.04 -5.11 13.83
CA ALA A 76 5.78 -3.74 14.27
C ALA A 76 5.36 -2.83 13.12
N VAL A 77 4.79 -1.68 13.50
CA VAL A 77 4.35 -0.63 12.57
C VAL A 77 4.73 0.76 13.10
N THR A 78 4.59 1.80 12.31
CA THR A 78 4.57 3.19 12.82
C THR A 78 3.15 3.63 13.19
N ALA A 79 3.05 4.74 13.93
CA ALA A 79 1.79 5.38 14.27
C ALA A 79 0.89 5.59 13.04
N TYR A 80 -0.43 5.61 13.28
CA TYR A 80 -1.48 5.69 12.25
C TYR A 80 -1.59 4.48 11.30
N SER A 81 -0.77 3.43 11.50
CA SER A 81 -0.96 2.13 10.83
C SER A 81 -2.13 1.38 11.44
N ASP A 82 -3.34 1.82 11.09
CA ASP A 82 -4.61 1.41 11.70
C ASP A 82 -5.46 0.49 10.82
N TYR A 83 -4.95 0.09 9.65
CA TYR A 83 -5.64 -0.82 8.74
C TYR A 83 -4.68 -1.91 8.24
N PRO A 84 -5.13 -3.19 8.17
CA PRO A 84 -6.40 -3.70 8.68
C PRO A 84 -6.43 -3.73 10.23
N GLN A 85 -7.55 -4.13 10.83
CA GLN A 85 -7.73 -4.07 12.29
C GLN A 85 -6.64 -4.82 13.08
N GLN A 86 -6.06 -5.87 12.51
CA GLN A 86 -4.95 -6.62 13.09
C GLN A 86 -3.68 -5.76 13.27
N ALA A 87 -3.43 -4.80 12.38
CA ALA A 87 -2.27 -3.92 12.46
C ALA A 87 -2.26 -3.05 13.72
N LYS A 88 -3.43 -2.69 14.24
CA LYS A 88 -3.58 -1.90 15.49
C LYS A 88 -3.03 -2.61 16.72
N GLN A 89 -2.90 -3.94 16.67
CA GLN A 89 -2.40 -4.75 17.79
C GLN A 89 -0.87 -4.81 17.80
N LEU A 90 -0.21 -4.40 16.71
CA LEU A 90 1.23 -4.44 16.61
C LEU A 90 1.88 -3.31 17.43
N PRO A 91 3.06 -3.56 18.02
CA PRO A 91 3.83 -2.51 18.68
C PRO A 91 4.22 -1.41 17.70
N GLN A 92 4.23 -0.17 18.18
CA GLN A 92 4.64 1.00 17.40
C GLN A 92 6.13 1.32 17.58
N VAL A 93 6.85 1.56 16.49
CA VAL A 93 8.29 1.90 16.48
C VAL A 93 8.58 3.36 16.10
N GLY A 94 7.61 4.24 16.36
CA GLY A 94 7.69 5.67 16.06
C GLY A 94 6.57 6.14 15.13
N ASP A 95 6.80 7.26 14.47
CA ASP A 95 5.86 7.90 13.54
C ASP A 95 6.60 8.44 12.30
N VAL A 96 5.91 9.22 11.47
CA VAL A 96 6.46 9.81 10.24
C VAL A 96 7.57 10.84 10.49
N PHE A 97 7.68 11.39 11.70
CA PHE A 97 8.67 12.40 12.06
C PHE A 97 9.87 11.81 12.80
N ARG A 98 9.66 10.77 13.62
CA ARG A 98 10.72 10.17 14.44
C ARG A 98 10.53 8.68 14.64
N LEU A 99 11.59 7.93 14.31
CA LEU A 99 11.71 6.50 14.60
C LEU A 99 12.31 6.26 16.00
N ASP A 100 11.80 5.22 16.67
CA ASP A 100 12.39 4.65 17.87
C ASP A 100 13.38 3.55 17.47
N TRP A 101 14.65 3.95 17.32
CA TRP A 101 15.72 3.06 16.85
C TRP A 101 16.03 1.92 17.83
N GLU A 102 15.95 2.19 19.13
CA GLU A 102 16.21 1.16 20.15
C GLU A 102 15.16 0.06 20.06
N ARG A 103 13.88 0.44 20.00
CA ARG A 103 12.78 -0.51 19.85
C ARG A 103 12.83 -1.24 18.51
N LEU A 104 13.12 -0.53 17.42
CA LEU A 104 13.22 -1.12 16.09
C LEU A 104 14.31 -2.21 16.05
N VAL A 105 15.50 -1.93 16.58
CA VAL A 105 16.62 -2.89 16.61
C VAL A 105 16.33 -4.04 17.58
N ALA A 106 15.73 -3.77 18.74
CA ALA A 106 15.38 -4.80 19.72
C ALA A 106 14.43 -5.86 19.17
N LEU A 107 13.59 -5.50 18.20
CA LEU A 107 12.69 -6.41 17.50
C LEU A 107 13.40 -7.31 16.49
N LYS A 108 14.69 -7.09 16.19
CA LYS A 108 15.50 -7.89 15.25
C LYS A 108 14.79 -8.13 13.91
N PRO A 109 14.41 -7.08 13.17
CA PRO A 109 13.74 -7.26 11.89
C PRO A 109 14.69 -7.84 10.85
N ASP A 110 14.16 -8.65 9.95
CA ASP A 110 14.87 -9.12 8.76
C ASP A 110 14.50 -8.32 7.50
N LEU A 111 13.43 -7.54 7.56
CA LEU A 111 13.06 -6.55 6.56
C LEU A 111 12.33 -5.37 7.20
N VAL A 112 12.68 -4.17 6.77
CA VAL A 112 11.93 -2.95 7.06
C VAL A 112 11.39 -2.35 5.77
N LEU A 113 10.10 -2.02 5.73
CA LEU A 113 9.47 -1.32 4.62
C LEU A 113 9.48 0.18 4.91
N ALA A 114 10.06 0.97 3.99
CA ALA A 114 10.17 2.42 4.13
C ALA A 114 9.51 3.15 2.95
N TRP A 115 8.92 4.31 3.24
CA TRP A 115 8.23 5.12 2.24
C TRP A 115 9.18 6.17 1.67
N GLY A 116 9.34 6.21 0.34
CA GLY A 116 10.40 6.98 -0.32
C GLY A 116 10.48 8.45 0.12
N SER A 117 9.36 9.16 0.16
CA SER A 117 9.32 10.59 0.51
C SER A 117 9.57 10.90 1.99
N SER A 118 9.33 9.97 2.90
CA SER A 118 9.59 10.16 4.34
C SER A 118 10.89 9.50 4.80
N PHE A 119 11.52 8.66 3.97
CA PHE A 119 12.75 7.97 4.31
C PHE A 119 13.99 8.80 3.98
N SER A 120 14.46 9.53 4.99
CA SER A 120 15.52 10.53 4.83
C SER A 120 16.90 9.91 4.56
N SER A 121 17.84 10.72 4.05
CA SER A 121 19.25 10.31 3.93
C SER A 121 19.89 9.95 5.27
N ARG A 122 19.44 10.59 6.36
CA ARG A 122 19.85 10.25 7.73
C ARG A 122 19.36 8.87 8.15
N ASP A 123 18.11 8.55 7.84
CA ASP A 123 17.57 7.23 8.14
C ASP A 123 18.31 6.16 7.34
N ARG A 124 18.52 6.37 6.04
CA ARG A 124 19.33 5.50 5.17
C ARG A 124 20.70 5.20 5.77
N ALA A 125 21.46 6.23 6.13
CA ALA A 125 22.79 6.08 6.73
C ALA A 125 22.75 5.29 8.06
N THR A 126 21.67 5.45 8.83
CA THR A 126 21.47 4.71 10.08
C THR A 126 21.18 3.23 9.81
N PHE A 127 20.31 2.92 8.84
CA PHE A 127 20.04 1.55 8.39
C PHE A 127 21.29 0.84 7.90
N GLU A 128 22.13 1.52 7.11
CA GLU A 128 23.42 0.99 6.63
C GLU A 128 24.38 0.69 7.79
N LYS A 129 24.55 1.64 8.72
CA LYS A 129 25.40 1.46 9.91
C LYS A 129 24.96 0.27 10.76
N LEU A 130 23.65 0.08 10.91
CA LEU A 130 23.05 -1.01 11.68
C LEU A 130 22.95 -2.32 10.89
N LYS A 131 23.32 -2.32 9.60
CA LYS A 131 23.22 -3.46 8.68
C LYS A 131 21.80 -4.04 8.60
N LEU A 132 20.80 -3.17 8.70
CA LEU A 132 19.39 -3.53 8.58
C LEU A 132 18.96 -3.49 7.12
N LYS A 133 18.22 -4.51 6.67
CA LYS A 133 17.64 -4.53 5.33
C LYS A 133 16.43 -3.61 5.27
N VAL A 134 16.42 -2.68 4.33
CA VAL A 134 15.30 -1.78 4.07
C VAL A 134 14.88 -1.86 2.62
N LEU A 135 13.58 -2.03 2.37
CA LEU A 135 12.96 -1.96 1.05
C LEU A 135 12.18 -0.65 0.94
N VAL A 136 12.62 0.21 0.03
CA VAL A 136 11.97 1.51 -0.20
C VAL A 136 10.94 1.40 -1.32
N LEU A 137 9.69 1.74 -1.01
CA LEU A 137 8.56 1.66 -1.93
C LEU A 137 7.84 3.00 -1.99
N GLU A 138 7.39 3.39 -3.18
CA GLU A 138 6.57 4.59 -3.38
C GLU A 138 5.82 4.54 -4.73
N PRO A 139 4.73 3.75 -4.86
CA PRO A 139 3.90 3.77 -6.06
C PRO A 139 3.40 5.19 -6.36
N ARG A 140 3.66 5.66 -7.58
CA ARG A 140 3.28 7.01 -8.04
C ARG A 140 2.08 7.01 -8.98
N ARG A 141 1.74 5.84 -9.52
CA ARG A 141 0.57 5.59 -10.36
C ARG A 141 -0.29 4.50 -9.77
N LEU A 142 -1.58 4.51 -10.09
CA LEU A 142 -2.53 3.44 -9.79
C LEU A 142 -2.03 2.10 -10.33
N ASP A 143 -1.43 2.08 -11.52
CA ASP A 143 -0.84 0.88 -12.12
C ASP A 143 0.40 0.34 -11.38
N ASP A 144 0.99 1.10 -10.45
CA ASP A 144 2.12 0.63 -9.65
C ASP A 144 1.67 -0.19 -8.43
N ILE A 145 0.48 0.06 -7.91
CA ILE A 145 -0.07 -0.69 -6.76
C ILE A 145 -0.07 -2.21 -6.98
N PRO A 146 -0.60 -2.76 -8.09
CA PRO A 146 -0.56 -4.21 -8.32
C PRO A 146 0.87 -4.76 -8.48
N LYS A 147 1.82 -3.95 -8.97
CA LYS A 147 3.24 -4.35 -9.05
C LYS A 147 3.84 -4.47 -7.65
N VAL A 148 3.55 -3.51 -6.77
CA VAL A 148 4.00 -3.53 -5.38
C VAL A 148 3.41 -4.71 -4.62
N LEU A 149 2.11 -4.99 -4.80
CA LEU A 149 1.47 -6.15 -4.18
C LEU A 149 2.17 -7.46 -4.56
N ARG A 150 2.39 -7.70 -5.87
CA ARG A 150 3.09 -8.88 -6.37
C ARG A 150 4.51 -8.98 -5.83
N LEU A 151 5.24 -7.86 -5.82
CA LEU A 151 6.60 -7.81 -5.27
C LEU A 151 6.63 -8.22 -3.79
N LEU A 152 5.73 -7.64 -2.99
CA LEU A 152 5.63 -7.93 -1.56
C LEU A 152 5.25 -9.39 -1.30
N GLY A 153 4.30 -9.94 -2.08
CA GLY A 153 3.93 -11.36 -1.99
C GLY A 153 5.08 -12.29 -2.33
N HIS A 154 5.82 -11.99 -3.39
CA HIS A 154 7.00 -12.77 -3.79
C HIS A 154 8.07 -12.80 -2.69
N ILE A 155 8.30 -11.67 -2.01
CA ILE A 155 9.30 -11.58 -0.92
C ILE A 155 9.00 -12.59 0.19
N VAL A 156 7.72 -12.79 0.54
CA VAL A 156 7.32 -13.68 1.65
C VAL A 156 6.85 -15.07 1.20
N GLY A 157 6.83 -15.35 -0.11
CA GLY A 157 6.32 -16.61 -0.66
C GLY A 157 4.79 -16.75 -0.61
N ASN A 158 4.06 -15.63 -0.62
CA ASN A 158 2.59 -15.57 -0.64
C ASN A 158 2.05 -15.05 -1.98
N GLU A 159 2.63 -15.50 -3.09
CA GLU A 159 2.28 -15.07 -4.45
C GLU A 159 0.79 -15.23 -4.76
N THR A 160 0.15 -16.32 -4.30
CA THR A 160 -1.29 -16.55 -4.53
C THR A 160 -2.15 -15.45 -3.92
N VAL A 161 -1.85 -15.02 -2.69
CA VAL A 161 -2.60 -13.95 -1.99
C VAL A 161 -2.36 -12.61 -2.69
N ALA A 162 -1.10 -12.31 -2.98
CA ALA A 162 -0.73 -11.07 -3.65
C ALA A 162 -1.30 -10.96 -5.07
N GLU A 163 -1.31 -12.06 -5.85
CA GLU A 163 -1.87 -12.07 -7.20
C GLU A 163 -3.39 -11.88 -7.15
N ALA A 164 -4.10 -12.52 -6.21
CA ALA A 164 -5.53 -12.31 -6.04
C ALA A 164 -5.85 -10.83 -5.72
N ALA A 165 -5.09 -10.21 -4.81
CA ALA A 165 -5.27 -8.80 -4.47
C ALA A 165 -4.93 -7.86 -5.65
N ALA A 166 -3.83 -8.13 -6.37
CA ALA A 166 -3.43 -7.37 -7.54
C ALA A 166 -4.47 -7.49 -8.68
N HIS A 167 -4.98 -8.69 -8.92
CA HIS A 167 -6.01 -8.94 -9.94
C HIS A 167 -7.32 -8.21 -9.61
N ALA A 168 -7.79 -8.30 -8.37
CA ALA A 168 -8.98 -7.59 -7.92
C ALA A 168 -8.84 -6.08 -8.08
N PHE A 169 -7.67 -5.52 -7.76
CA PHE A 169 -7.38 -4.10 -7.96
C PHE A 169 -7.44 -3.72 -9.45
N VAL A 170 -6.78 -4.49 -10.32
CA VAL A 170 -6.77 -4.24 -11.77
C VAL A 170 -8.19 -4.28 -12.35
N GLN A 171 -9.00 -5.27 -11.97
CA GLN A 171 -10.39 -5.37 -12.43
C GLN A 171 -11.24 -4.14 -12.05
N GLN A 172 -11.09 -3.65 -10.81
CA GLN A 172 -11.79 -2.46 -10.35
C GLN A 172 -11.31 -1.20 -11.08
N LEU A 173 -10.00 -1.04 -11.24
CA LEU A 173 -9.41 0.08 -11.96
C LEU A 173 -9.87 0.12 -13.43
N ASP A 174 -9.86 -1.03 -14.11
CA ASP A 174 -10.30 -1.13 -15.50
C ASP A 174 -11.80 -0.85 -15.66
N THR A 175 -12.61 -1.20 -14.66
CA THR A 175 -14.03 -0.84 -14.63
C THR A 175 -14.22 0.68 -14.57
N LEU A 176 -13.49 1.35 -13.68
CA LEU A 176 -13.52 2.82 -13.61
C LEU A 176 -13.00 3.46 -14.91
N ARG A 177 -11.92 2.93 -15.49
CA ARG A 177 -11.37 3.42 -16.77
C ARG A 177 -12.41 3.36 -17.88
N ARG A 178 -13.12 2.24 -18.03
CA ARG A 178 -14.19 2.09 -19.03
C ARG A 178 -15.35 3.05 -18.77
N GLN A 179 -15.76 3.21 -17.51
CA GLN A 179 -16.89 4.07 -17.13
C GLN A 179 -16.66 5.55 -17.44
N TYR A 180 -15.42 6.03 -17.22
CA TYR A 180 -15.05 7.45 -17.36
C TYR A 180 -14.19 7.73 -18.61
N ALA A 181 -14.01 6.76 -19.50
CA ALA A 181 -13.34 6.95 -20.78
C ALA A 181 -14.09 7.96 -21.67
N GLY A 182 -13.34 8.81 -22.36
CA GLY A 182 -13.88 9.74 -23.36
C GLY A 182 -14.75 10.88 -22.79
N ARG A 183 -14.85 11.02 -21.47
CA ARG A 183 -15.60 12.10 -20.84
C ARG A 183 -14.95 13.45 -21.11
N THR A 184 -15.77 14.50 -21.17
CA THR A 184 -15.29 15.88 -21.28
C THR A 184 -14.41 16.24 -20.08
N LYS A 185 -13.31 16.96 -20.36
CA LYS A 185 -12.35 17.34 -19.33
C LYS A 185 -12.95 18.38 -18.39
N VAL A 186 -12.84 18.13 -17.08
CA VAL A 186 -13.23 19.08 -16.02
C VAL A 186 -11.96 19.59 -15.34
N ARG A 187 -11.79 20.90 -15.23
CA ARG A 187 -10.65 21.50 -14.50
C ARG A 187 -10.84 21.30 -13.00
N ALA A 188 -9.94 20.56 -12.37
CA ALA A 188 -10.03 20.21 -10.97
C ALA A 188 -8.85 20.76 -10.17
N TYR A 189 -9.15 21.20 -8.95
CA TYR A 189 -8.18 21.48 -7.91
C TYR A 189 -8.34 20.45 -6.79
N PHE A 190 -7.21 19.99 -6.22
CA PHE A 190 -7.21 19.06 -5.10
C PHE A 190 -6.32 19.58 -3.95
N GLN A 191 -6.91 19.88 -2.81
CA GLN A 191 -6.24 20.36 -1.61
C GLN A 191 -5.88 19.20 -0.67
N ILE A 192 -4.62 19.10 -0.28
CA ILE A 192 -4.15 18.08 0.68
C ILE A 192 -3.82 18.66 2.07
N ALA A 193 -3.63 19.97 2.18
CA ALA A 193 -3.50 20.69 3.46
C ALA A 193 -3.90 22.15 3.30
N ALA A 194 -4.39 22.77 4.37
CA ALA A 194 -4.84 24.17 4.38
C ALA A 194 -3.78 25.17 4.88
N ALA A 195 -2.88 24.74 5.76
CA ALA A 195 -1.86 25.60 6.37
C ALA A 195 -0.48 24.89 6.43
N PRO A 196 0.44 25.17 5.49
CA PRO A 196 0.23 25.98 4.28
C PRO A 196 -0.76 25.34 3.30
N LEU A 197 -1.27 26.12 2.34
CA LEU A 197 -2.16 25.60 1.29
C LEU A 197 -1.36 24.72 0.34
N LEU A 198 -1.54 23.40 0.44
CA LEU A 198 -0.81 22.39 -0.32
C LEU A 198 -1.73 21.70 -1.33
N THR A 199 -1.19 21.47 -2.53
CA THR A 199 -1.82 20.66 -3.58
C THR A 199 -0.81 19.64 -4.13
N VAL A 200 -1.10 19.04 -5.29
CA VAL A 200 -0.27 18.01 -5.92
C VAL A 200 -0.06 18.31 -7.40
N ASN A 201 1.08 17.93 -7.97
CA ASN A 201 1.33 18.01 -9.42
C ASN A 201 0.93 16.71 -10.15
N ASP A 202 1.20 16.63 -11.47
CA ASP A 202 0.81 15.48 -12.31
C ASP A 202 1.52 14.15 -11.95
N ALA A 203 2.69 14.22 -11.30
CA ALA A 203 3.44 13.03 -10.91
C ALA A 203 2.86 12.34 -9.67
N HIS A 204 1.99 13.01 -8.91
CA HIS A 204 1.37 12.44 -7.72
C HIS A 204 0.19 11.50 -8.06
N ILE A 205 0.01 10.44 -7.27
CA ILE A 205 -1.04 9.43 -7.52
C ILE A 205 -2.47 10.00 -7.45
N ILE A 206 -2.71 11.05 -6.66
CA ILE A 206 -3.99 11.77 -6.63
C ILE A 206 -4.30 12.37 -8.01
N SER A 207 -3.29 12.89 -8.73
CA SER A 207 -3.48 13.36 -10.11
C SER A 207 -3.79 12.21 -11.08
N ASP A 208 -3.30 11.00 -10.80
CA ASP A 208 -3.67 9.80 -11.56
C ASP A 208 -5.16 9.43 -11.35
N VAL A 209 -5.67 9.61 -10.13
CA VAL A 209 -7.10 9.50 -9.82
C VAL A 209 -7.91 10.59 -10.54
N LEU A 210 -7.48 11.85 -10.52
CA LEU A 210 -8.15 12.92 -11.28
C LEU A 210 -8.22 12.59 -12.77
N ARG A 211 -7.11 12.09 -13.34
CA ARG A 211 -7.03 11.70 -14.75
C ARG A 211 -7.96 10.53 -15.08
N LEU A 212 -8.03 9.52 -14.19
CA LEU A 212 -8.96 8.40 -14.31
C LEU A 212 -10.41 8.89 -14.44
N CYS A 213 -10.78 9.93 -13.68
CA CYS A 213 -12.11 10.51 -13.70
C CYS A 213 -12.38 11.47 -14.86
N GLY A 214 -11.41 11.68 -15.76
CA GLY A 214 -11.49 12.66 -16.85
C GLY A 214 -11.36 14.12 -16.36
N ALA A 215 -10.70 14.37 -15.23
CA ALA A 215 -10.36 15.71 -14.79
C ALA A 215 -8.93 16.11 -15.19
N GLN A 216 -8.74 17.42 -15.35
CA GLN A 216 -7.45 18.06 -15.56
C GLN A 216 -7.04 18.78 -14.28
N ASN A 217 -5.96 18.33 -13.65
CA ASN A 217 -5.37 19.03 -12.50
C ASN A 217 -4.83 20.40 -12.95
N VAL A 218 -5.34 21.48 -12.34
CA VAL A 218 -4.93 22.86 -12.68
C VAL A 218 -3.49 23.20 -12.27
N PHE A 219 -2.91 22.45 -11.32
CA PHE A 219 -1.51 22.59 -10.90
C PHE A 219 -0.60 21.46 -11.41
N ALA A 220 -1.04 20.73 -12.45
CA ALA A 220 -0.31 19.60 -13.03
C ALA A 220 1.16 19.91 -13.39
N ALA A 221 1.41 21.12 -13.91
CA ALA A 221 2.70 21.53 -14.45
C ALA A 221 3.68 22.13 -13.41
N VAL A 222 3.28 22.22 -12.13
CA VAL A 222 4.15 22.77 -11.09
C VAL A 222 5.32 21.81 -10.82
N PRO A 223 6.58 22.29 -10.72
CA PRO A 223 7.75 21.41 -10.59
C PRO A 223 7.76 20.55 -9.33
N LEU A 224 7.33 21.11 -8.20
CA LEU A 224 7.28 20.37 -6.93
C LEU A 224 6.12 19.38 -6.94
N LEU A 225 6.37 18.17 -6.43
CA LEU A 225 5.36 17.11 -6.31
C LEU A 225 4.16 17.55 -5.45
N ILE A 226 4.47 18.19 -4.33
CA ILE A 226 3.51 18.75 -3.37
C ILE A 226 3.85 20.24 -3.21
N PRO A 227 3.36 21.11 -4.12
CA PRO A 227 3.64 22.53 -4.02
C PRO A 227 2.75 23.20 -2.98
N SER A 228 3.31 24.21 -2.30
CA SER A 228 2.49 25.23 -1.66
C SER A 228 2.07 26.27 -2.70
N ILE A 229 0.79 26.62 -2.69
CA ILE A 229 0.20 27.62 -3.59
C ILE A 229 -0.43 28.75 -2.79
N SER A 230 -0.68 29.89 -3.45
CA SER A 230 -1.42 31.00 -2.86
C SER A 230 -2.88 30.99 -3.29
N ASN A 231 -3.75 31.68 -2.55
CA ASN A 231 -5.14 31.86 -2.94
C ASN A 231 -5.26 32.61 -4.28
N GLU A 232 -4.36 33.55 -4.57
CA GLU A 232 -4.33 34.26 -5.85
C GLU A 232 -4.00 33.32 -7.02
N ALA A 233 -3.07 32.37 -6.82
CA ALA A 233 -2.77 31.34 -7.82
C ALA A 233 -3.99 30.42 -8.06
N LEU A 234 -4.70 30.03 -6.99
CA LEU A 234 -5.93 29.24 -7.10
C LEU A 234 -7.04 30.00 -7.84
N VAL A 235 -7.24 31.29 -7.52
CA VAL A 235 -8.20 32.17 -8.20
C VAL A 235 -7.85 32.36 -9.67
N LYS A 236 -6.56 32.48 -10.00
CA LYS A 236 -6.09 32.57 -11.39
C LYS A 236 -6.41 31.30 -12.20
N GLU A 237 -6.25 30.13 -11.58
CA GLU A 237 -6.60 28.87 -12.22
C GLU A 237 -8.12 28.66 -12.35
N ASN A 238 -8.91 29.18 -11.41
CA ASN A 238 -10.38 29.14 -11.42
C ASN A 238 -10.96 27.75 -11.81
N PRO A 239 -10.68 26.70 -11.01
CA PRO A 239 -11.14 25.34 -11.30
C PRO A 239 -12.67 25.23 -11.31
N GLN A 240 -13.18 24.28 -12.09
CA GLN A 240 -14.62 23.96 -12.18
C GLN A 240 -15.09 23.09 -11.01
N VAL A 241 -14.18 22.35 -10.39
CA VAL A 241 -14.44 21.51 -9.22
C VAL A 241 -13.29 21.63 -8.21
N MET A 242 -13.64 21.67 -6.93
CA MET A 242 -12.68 21.72 -5.83
C MET A 242 -12.83 20.49 -4.95
N LEU A 243 -11.71 19.79 -4.75
CA LEU A 243 -11.65 18.56 -3.98
C LEU A 243 -10.69 18.77 -2.81
N ALA A 244 -10.99 18.24 -1.64
CA ALA A 244 -10.09 18.30 -0.49
C ALA A 244 -10.10 17.01 0.30
N VAL A 245 -9.02 16.79 1.06
CA VAL A 245 -9.05 15.80 2.15
C VAL A 245 -9.75 16.39 3.37
N ALA A 246 -10.63 15.62 3.99
CA ALA A 246 -11.20 15.93 5.30
C ALA A 246 -11.55 14.63 6.02
N ALA A 247 -11.17 14.54 7.29
CA ALA A 247 -11.46 13.39 8.16
C ALA A 247 -12.70 13.64 9.04
N THR A 248 -13.11 14.90 9.21
CA THR A 248 -14.23 15.31 10.06
C THR A 248 -15.09 16.37 9.39
N ASP A 249 -16.36 16.45 9.77
CA ASP A 249 -17.29 17.48 9.28
C ASP A 249 -16.78 18.90 9.57
N GLU A 250 -16.12 19.11 10.72
CA GLU A 250 -15.48 20.38 11.07
C GLU A 250 -14.42 20.81 10.04
N GLN A 251 -13.60 19.87 9.55
CA GLN A 251 -12.60 20.15 8.52
C GLN A 251 -13.26 20.47 7.16
N GLU A 252 -14.38 19.82 6.86
CA GLU A 252 -15.17 20.12 5.66
C GLU A 252 -15.79 21.52 5.74
N GLU A 253 -16.43 21.86 6.86
CA GLU A 253 -17.05 23.17 7.10
C GLU A 253 -16.02 24.30 7.03
N GLU A 254 -14.86 24.12 7.68
CA GLU A 254 -13.77 25.09 7.67
C GLU A 254 -13.27 25.35 6.24
N THR A 255 -12.95 24.27 5.51
CA THR A 255 -12.45 24.38 4.13
C THR A 255 -13.49 24.99 3.20
N ASN A 256 -14.77 24.61 3.35
CA ASN A 256 -15.89 25.20 2.61
C ASN A 256 -16.02 26.70 2.88
N ARG A 257 -15.88 27.15 4.13
CA ARG A 257 -15.96 28.57 4.48
C ARG A 257 -14.87 29.37 3.77
N ILE A 258 -13.62 28.90 3.86
CA ILE A 258 -12.47 29.53 3.19
C ILE A 258 -12.69 29.62 1.67
N TRP A 259 -13.13 28.54 1.03
CA TRP A 259 -13.33 28.54 -0.42
C TRP A 259 -14.47 29.47 -0.87
N ARG A 260 -15.53 29.62 -0.06
CA ARG A 260 -16.64 30.55 -0.36
C ARG A 260 -16.25 32.02 -0.28
N GLU A 261 -15.18 32.35 0.44
CA GLU A 261 -14.63 33.72 0.48
C GLU A 261 -13.84 34.06 -0.79
N LEU A 262 -13.46 33.06 -1.59
CA LEU A 262 -12.72 33.25 -2.84
C LEU A 262 -13.68 33.40 -4.04
N PRO A 263 -13.33 34.21 -5.04
CA PRO A 263 -14.15 34.41 -6.25
C PRO A 263 -14.03 33.25 -7.26
N LEU A 264 -14.26 32.01 -6.81
CA LEU A 264 -14.12 30.78 -7.59
C LEU A 264 -15.46 30.32 -8.17
N ILE A 265 -15.48 29.88 -9.42
CA ILE A 265 -16.70 29.36 -10.06
C ILE A 265 -17.24 28.12 -9.32
N ALA A 266 -16.36 27.19 -8.93
CA ALA A 266 -16.73 26.00 -8.20
C ALA A 266 -17.40 26.32 -6.85
N ALA A 267 -16.88 27.31 -6.11
CA ALA A 267 -17.46 27.73 -4.83
C ALA A 267 -18.86 28.35 -5.00
N ARG A 268 -19.06 29.15 -6.06
CA ARG A 268 -20.38 29.74 -6.39
C ARG A 268 -21.41 28.70 -6.80
N GLN A 269 -20.97 27.65 -7.49
CA GLN A 269 -21.84 26.57 -8.00
C GLN A 269 -22.03 25.42 -7.00
N GLY A 270 -21.29 25.42 -5.88
CA GLY A 270 -21.32 24.32 -4.91
C GLY A 270 -20.59 23.05 -5.37
N HIS A 271 -19.68 23.17 -6.35
CA HIS A 271 -18.89 22.07 -6.91
C HIS A 271 -17.66 21.76 -6.03
N MET A 272 -17.94 21.41 -4.78
CA MET A 272 -16.95 21.14 -3.74
C MET A 272 -17.21 19.75 -3.16
N ALA A 273 -16.18 18.94 -3.03
CA ALA A 273 -16.29 17.64 -2.36
C ALA A 273 -15.08 17.28 -1.52
N PHE A 274 -15.34 16.44 -0.51
CA PHE A 274 -14.39 16.06 0.52
C PHE A 274 -14.22 14.55 0.55
N ILE A 275 -12.98 14.12 0.71
CA ILE A 275 -12.61 12.71 0.66
C ILE A 275 -11.82 12.39 1.92
N HIS A 276 -12.23 11.31 2.61
CA HIS A 276 -11.50 10.85 3.78
C HIS A 276 -10.05 10.53 3.43
N PRO A 277 -9.05 11.04 4.17
CA PRO A 277 -7.63 10.91 3.82
C PRO A 277 -7.18 9.45 3.68
N ASP A 278 -7.74 8.52 4.47
CA ASP A 278 -7.43 7.09 4.36
C ASP A 278 -7.76 6.48 2.99
N LEU A 279 -8.70 7.08 2.26
CA LEU A 279 -9.16 6.58 0.97
C LEU A 279 -8.43 7.22 -0.22
N ILE A 280 -7.60 8.24 -0.01
CA ILE A 280 -7.00 9.00 -1.12
C ILE A 280 -5.53 9.39 -0.90
N SER A 281 -5.13 9.62 0.34
CA SER A 281 -3.75 9.96 0.71
C SER A 281 -2.88 8.72 0.95
N ARG A 282 -3.48 7.53 0.98
CA ARG A 282 -2.78 6.25 1.14
C ARG A 282 -2.79 5.51 -0.20
N SER A 283 -1.61 5.29 -0.80
CA SER A 283 -1.43 4.60 -2.08
C SER A 283 -1.59 3.07 -1.95
N THR A 284 -2.80 2.64 -1.60
CA THR A 284 -3.15 1.25 -1.26
C THR A 284 -4.35 0.80 -2.11
N PRO A 285 -4.77 -0.47 -2.07
CA PRO A 285 -5.96 -0.91 -2.80
C PRO A 285 -7.23 -0.09 -2.50
N ARG A 286 -7.34 0.47 -1.29
CA ARG A 286 -8.48 1.30 -0.88
C ARG A 286 -8.56 2.62 -1.64
N ILE A 287 -7.51 3.04 -2.35
CA ILE A 287 -7.52 4.27 -3.14
C ILE A 287 -8.63 4.28 -4.20
N LEU A 288 -9.05 3.11 -4.69
CA LEU A 288 -10.14 3.01 -5.67
C LEU A 288 -11.52 3.34 -5.07
N LEU A 289 -11.68 3.22 -3.75
CA LEU A 289 -12.89 3.69 -3.07
C LEU A 289 -12.96 5.21 -3.06
N GLY A 290 -11.84 5.88 -2.80
CA GLY A 290 -11.71 7.34 -2.94
C GLY A 290 -11.88 7.79 -4.38
N ALA A 291 -11.24 7.08 -5.32
CA ALA A 291 -11.35 7.36 -6.75
C ALA A 291 -12.79 7.29 -7.26
N LYS A 292 -13.56 6.29 -6.83
CA LYS A 292 -14.99 6.18 -7.19
C LYS A 292 -15.76 7.43 -6.78
N ARG A 293 -15.62 7.88 -5.52
CA ARG A 293 -16.28 9.09 -5.00
C ARG A 293 -15.87 10.35 -5.77
N ILE A 294 -14.57 10.48 -6.04
CA ILE A 294 -14.03 11.61 -6.82
C ILE A 294 -14.62 11.61 -8.23
N CYS A 295 -14.68 10.46 -8.90
CA CYS A 295 -15.21 10.38 -10.25
C CYS A 295 -16.71 10.65 -10.31
N GLU A 296 -17.50 10.17 -9.34
CA GLU A 296 -18.93 10.47 -9.23
C GLU A 296 -19.17 11.97 -9.07
N HIS A 297 -18.38 12.65 -8.23
CA HIS A 297 -18.50 14.09 -8.06
C HIS A 297 -18.07 14.85 -9.32
N ILE A 298 -16.95 14.49 -9.94
CA ILE A 298 -16.51 15.11 -11.21
C ILE A 298 -17.58 14.94 -12.31
N GLU A 299 -18.24 13.78 -12.38
CA GLU A 299 -19.33 13.55 -13.32
C GLU A 299 -20.52 14.47 -13.05
N SER A 300 -20.89 14.71 -11.79
CA SER A 300 -22.01 15.61 -11.44
C SER A 300 -21.77 17.07 -11.85
N VAL A 301 -20.51 17.49 -12.02
CA VAL A 301 -20.13 18.86 -12.41
C VAL A 301 -20.11 19.06 -13.93
N ARG A 302 -20.26 18.00 -14.73
CA ARG A 302 -20.27 18.08 -16.20
C ARG A 302 -21.59 18.60 -16.78
N HIS A 303 -22.66 18.62 -15.98
CA HIS A 303 -24.03 18.91 -16.37
C HIS A 303 -24.55 20.16 -15.64
#